data_AF-A0A0W7WDY4-F1
#
_entry.id   AF-A0A0W7WDY4-F1
#
_cell.length_a   1.000
_cell.length_b   1.000
_cell.length_c   1.000
_cell.angle_alpha   90.00
_cell.angle_beta   90.00
_cell.angle_gamma   90.00
#
_symmetry.space_group_name_H-M   'P 1'
#
loop_
_entity.id
_entity.type
_entity.pdbx_description
1 polymer ?
#
loop_
_entity_poly.entity_id
_entity_poly.type
_entity_poly.pdbx_seq_one_letter_code
_entity_poly.pdbx_strand_id
1 'polypeptide(L)'
;MTRRADGPLGGLAACAALVLALPVSAQQERPRAHFLGPGATPCATILGQIAAGQEDVKNGTVGYIIGAWSQATVSRRQAFDDLVNRLGTTRLVQLTFDACQTAPEGTLLGEVVSGSIAKTTAGLGAR
;
A
#
# COMPACT_ATOMS: atom_id res chain seq x y z
N MET A 1 52.52 -46.77 45.01
CA MET A 1 51.35 -47.61 45.36
C MET A 1 50.20 -46.66 45.69
N THR A 2 49.28 -46.31 44.77
CA THR A 2 47.94 -46.93 44.51
C THR A 2 47.13 -47.12 45.80
N ARG A 3 45.92 -46.59 46.05
CA ARG A 3 44.65 -46.37 45.29
C ARG A 3 43.74 -45.38 46.07
N ARG A 4 43.01 -44.46 45.41
CA ARG A 4 41.53 -44.41 45.11
C ARG A 4 40.54 -44.58 46.29
N ALA A 5 39.62 -43.61 46.39
CA ALA A 5 38.15 -43.78 46.45
C ALA A 5 37.52 -42.38 46.23
N ASP A 6 36.87 -42.10 45.10
CA ASP A 6 35.42 -42.28 44.84
C ASP A 6 34.57 -41.18 45.51
N GLY A 7 33.92 -40.33 44.68
CA GLY A 7 33.04 -39.22 45.10
C GLY A 7 31.63 -39.70 45.51
N PRO A 8 30.52 -39.01 45.17
CA PRO A 8 30.37 -37.67 44.59
C PRO A 8 29.14 -36.90 45.19
N LEU A 9 28.78 -35.77 44.54
CA LEU A 9 27.44 -35.16 44.46
C LEU A 9 26.88 -34.37 45.67
N GLY A 10 26.58 -33.10 45.41
CA GLY A 10 25.41 -32.45 46.01
C GLY A 10 25.52 -30.95 46.16
N GLY A 11 24.83 -30.19 45.31
CA GLY A 11 24.26 -28.90 45.74
C GLY A 11 24.65 -27.65 44.96
N LEU A 12 24.16 -27.57 43.72
CA LEU A 12 23.43 -26.41 43.16
C LEU A 12 24.03 -25.02 43.42
N ALA A 13 24.87 -24.52 42.51
CA ALA A 13 24.44 -23.70 41.36
C ALA A 13 23.72 -22.39 41.76
N ALA A 14 24.49 -21.43 42.28
CA ALA A 14 24.14 -20.02 42.23
C ALA A 14 24.37 -19.52 40.79
N CYS A 15 23.38 -19.68 39.92
CA CYS A 15 23.39 -19.09 38.59
C CYS A 15 23.27 -17.56 38.74
N ALA A 16 24.42 -16.91 38.59
CA ALA A 16 24.56 -15.47 38.47
C ALA A 16 23.61 -14.92 37.40
N ALA A 17 22.86 -13.89 37.80
CA ALA A 17 22.04 -13.08 36.92
C ALA A 17 22.93 -12.38 35.89
N LEU A 18 23.10 -12.99 34.72
CA LEU A 18 23.64 -12.34 33.53
C LEU A 18 22.50 -11.53 32.89
N VAL A 19 22.31 -10.31 33.38
CA VAL A 19 21.36 -9.36 32.79
C VAL A 19 21.87 -8.99 31.40
N LEU A 20 21.10 -9.44 30.41
CA LEU A 20 21.22 -9.22 28.98
C LEU A 20 21.41 -7.73 28.65
N ALA A 21 22.65 -7.33 28.35
CA ALA A 21 22.95 -6.10 27.62
C ALA A 21 23.12 -6.45 26.14
N LEU A 22 22.02 -6.79 25.47
CA LEU A 22 21.98 -6.78 24.01
C LEU A 22 21.92 -5.31 23.57
N PRO A 23 22.86 -4.83 22.73
CA PRO A 23 22.68 -3.54 22.08
C PRO A 23 21.46 -3.70 21.18
N VAL A 24 20.34 -3.09 21.57
CA VAL A 24 19.24 -2.80 20.66
C VAL A 24 19.83 -1.89 19.59
N SER A 25 20.30 -2.52 18.53
CA SER A 25 20.52 -1.87 17.26
C SER A 25 19.24 -1.12 16.94
N ALA A 26 19.32 0.21 16.98
CA ALA A 26 18.30 1.08 16.47
C ALA A 26 18.04 0.68 15.01
N GLN A 27 17.10 -0.23 14.81
CA GLN A 27 16.51 -0.44 13.51
C GLN A 27 15.88 0.91 13.17
N GLN A 28 16.53 1.64 12.27
CA GLN A 28 15.90 2.74 11.57
C GLN A 28 14.58 2.20 11.04
N GLU A 29 13.48 2.53 11.71
CA GLU A 29 12.16 2.49 11.15
C GLU A 29 12.23 3.39 9.93
N ARG A 30 12.57 2.82 8.76
CA ARG A 30 12.02 3.33 7.51
C ARG A 30 10.54 3.50 7.81
N PRO A 31 9.97 4.70 7.67
CA PRO A 31 8.54 4.87 7.89
C PRO A 31 7.90 3.78 7.06
N ARG A 32 7.31 2.78 7.74
CA ARG A 32 6.52 1.77 7.08
C ARG A 32 5.42 2.60 6.49
N ALA A 33 5.52 2.92 5.20
CA ALA A 33 4.44 3.50 4.46
C ALA A 33 3.30 2.53 4.73
N HIS A 34 2.41 2.88 5.66
CA HIS A 34 1.16 2.20 5.81
C HIS A 34 0.62 2.23 4.40
N PHE A 35 0.44 1.04 3.83
CA PHE A 35 -0.06 0.88 2.48
C PHE A 35 -1.52 1.29 2.56
N LEU A 36 -1.73 2.61 2.63
CA LEU A 36 -3.00 3.28 2.50
C LEU A 36 -3.60 2.69 1.24
N GLY A 37 -4.76 2.04 1.35
CA GLY A 37 -5.37 1.35 0.19
C GLY A 37 -5.50 2.29 -1.01
N PRO A 38 -5.82 1.77 -2.21
CA PRO A 38 -5.69 2.54 -3.43
C PRO A 38 -6.35 3.92 -3.39
N GLY A 39 -7.50 4.05 -2.72
CA GLY A 39 -8.18 5.33 -2.54
C GLY A 39 -7.49 6.36 -1.63
N ALA A 40 -6.59 5.96 -0.73
CA ALA A 40 -5.96 6.84 0.25
C ALA A 40 -4.54 7.30 -0.13
N THR A 41 -4.11 7.01 -1.37
CA THR A 41 -2.86 7.54 -1.92
C THR A 41 -3.05 8.95 -2.48
N PRO A 42 -2.18 9.92 -2.17
CA PRO A 42 -2.27 11.28 -2.72
C PRO A 42 -2.06 11.31 -4.24
N CYS A 43 -2.77 12.20 -4.94
CA CYS A 43 -2.58 12.42 -6.37
C CYS A 43 -1.14 12.80 -6.75
N ALA A 44 -0.44 13.55 -5.89
CA ALA A 44 0.97 13.90 -6.11
C ALA A 44 1.87 12.65 -6.19
N THR A 45 1.60 11.63 -5.37
CA THR A 45 2.34 10.36 -5.40
C THR A 45 2.10 9.62 -6.71
N ILE A 46 0.86 9.59 -7.19
CA ILE A 46 0.49 8.96 -8.46
C ILE A 46 1.19 9.65 -9.64
N LEU A 47 1.16 10.97 -9.70
CA LEU A 47 1.84 11.76 -10.74
C LEU A 47 3.36 11.54 -10.71
N GLY A 48 3.95 11.51 -9.51
CA GLY A 48 5.39 11.27 -9.32
C GLY A 48 5.85 9.88 -9.77
N GLN A 49 5.09 8.83 -9.47
CA GLN A 49 5.41 7.46 -9.86
C GLN A 49 5.50 7.28 -11.38
N ILE A 50 4.69 8.02 -12.14
CA ILE A 50 4.66 7.91 -13.60
C ILE A 50 5.74 8.74 -14.25
N ALA A 51 5.99 9.94 -13.70
CA ALA A 51 7.08 10.80 -14.12
C ALA A 51 8.45 10.10 -13.94
N ALA A 52 8.59 9.23 -12.93
CA ALA A 52 9.81 8.45 -12.69
C ALA A 52 10.16 7.45 -13.82
N GLY A 53 9.26 7.20 -14.77
CA GLY A 53 9.61 6.61 -16.06
C GLY A 53 9.79 5.08 -16.10
N GLN A 54 10.02 4.42 -14.97
CA GLN A 54 10.23 2.98 -14.88
C GLN A 54 8.94 2.20 -15.22
N GLU A 55 9.05 1.22 -16.11
CA GLU A 55 7.89 0.48 -16.64
C GLU A 55 7.14 -0.29 -15.55
N ASP A 56 7.87 -0.94 -14.64
CA ASP A 56 7.27 -1.66 -13.51
C ASP A 56 6.49 -0.74 -12.58
N VAL A 57 7.01 0.47 -12.35
CA VAL A 57 6.34 1.48 -11.52
C VAL A 57 5.08 1.97 -12.22
N LYS A 58 5.13 2.23 -13.53
CA LYS A 58 3.96 2.62 -14.32
C LYS A 58 2.88 1.55 -14.31
N ASN A 59 3.24 0.29 -14.52
CA ASN A 59 2.30 -0.83 -14.49
C ASN A 59 1.67 -1.00 -13.09
N GLY A 60 2.48 -0.84 -12.04
CA GLY A 60 2.00 -0.81 -10.66
C GLY A 60 1.00 0.32 -10.42
N THR A 61 1.29 1.55 -10.86
CA THR A 61 0.39 2.70 -10.72
C THR A 61 -0.91 2.52 -11.50
N VAL A 62 -0.86 1.92 -12.70
CA VAL A 62 -2.07 1.57 -13.47
C VAL A 62 -2.95 0.60 -12.68
N GLY A 63 -2.38 -0.48 -12.17
CA GLY A 63 -3.11 -1.44 -11.33
C GLY A 63 -3.71 -0.77 -10.09
N TYR A 64 -3.00 0.20 -9.53
CA TYR A 64 -3.44 1.00 -8.39
C TYR A 64 -4.68 1.84 -8.68
N ILE A 65 -4.67 2.55 -9.82
CA ILE A 65 -5.80 3.36 -10.29
C ILE A 65 -7.01 2.45 -10.54
N ILE A 66 -6.83 1.35 -11.26
CA ILE A 66 -7.92 0.41 -11.53
C ILE A 66 -8.48 -0.18 -10.23
N GLY A 67 -7.62 -0.49 -9.26
CA GLY A 67 -8.03 -0.89 -7.91
C GLY A 67 -8.88 0.16 -7.20
N ALA A 68 -8.54 1.45 -7.34
CA ALA A 68 -9.33 2.55 -6.78
C ALA A 68 -10.72 2.66 -7.44
N TRP A 69 -10.79 2.55 -8.77
CA TRP A 69 -12.07 2.52 -9.51
C TRP A 69 -12.94 1.33 -9.09
N SER A 70 -12.34 0.15 -8.99
CA SER A 70 -13.02 -1.06 -8.52
C SER A 70 -13.55 -0.88 -7.09
N GLN A 71 -12.73 -0.35 -6.16
CA GLN A 71 -13.14 -0.08 -4.78
C GLN A 71 -14.29 0.94 -4.68
N ALA A 72 -14.19 2.05 -5.41
CA ALA A 72 -15.22 3.10 -5.43
C ALA A 72 -16.57 2.62 -5.99
N THR A 73 -16.58 1.47 -6.65
CA THR A 73 -17.76 0.84 -7.24
C THR A 73 -18.13 -0.49 -6.57
N VAL A 74 -17.49 -0.89 -5.45
CA VAL A 74 -17.74 -2.19 -4.77
C VAL A 74 -19.21 -2.40 -4.41
N SER A 75 -19.93 -1.35 -4.00
CA SER A 75 -21.38 -1.42 -3.72
C SER A 75 -22.24 -1.57 -4.99
N ARG A 76 -21.63 -1.49 -6.18
CA ARG A 76 -22.25 -1.54 -7.51
C ARG A 76 -21.32 -2.26 -8.50
N ARG A 77 -20.94 -3.51 -8.23
CA ARG A 77 -19.98 -4.28 -9.07
C ARG A 77 -20.23 -4.17 -10.59
N GLN A 78 -21.49 -4.24 -11.02
CA GLN A 78 -21.88 -4.04 -12.42
C GLN A 78 -21.44 -2.68 -13.00
N ALA A 79 -21.46 -1.62 -12.18
CA ALA A 79 -21.05 -0.28 -12.61
C ALA A 79 -19.55 -0.19 -12.93
N PHE A 80 -18.70 -0.97 -12.26
CA PHE A 80 -17.27 -1.03 -12.61
C PHE A 80 -17.08 -1.65 -13.99
N ASP A 81 -17.63 -2.85 -14.18
CA ASP A 81 -17.48 -3.60 -15.42
C ASP A 81 -18.10 -2.83 -16.59
N ASP A 82 -19.24 -2.16 -16.38
CA ASP A 82 -19.85 -1.28 -17.38
C ASP A 82 -18.96 -0.10 -17.76
N LEU A 83 -18.30 0.53 -16.78
CA LEU A 83 -17.35 1.62 -17.03
C LEU A 83 -16.12 1.13 -17.79
N VAL A 84 -15.57 -0.02 -17.41
CA VAL A 84 -14.44 -0.65 -18.12
C VAL A 84 -14.83 -1.03 -19.54
N ASN A 85 -16.00 -1.65 -19.75
CA ASN A 85 -16.47 -2.05 -21.07
C ASN A 85 -16.76 -0.85 -21.98
N ARG A 86 -17.27 0.27 -21.44
CA ARG A 86 -17.60 1.46 -22.23
C ARG A 86 -16.40 2.35 -22.53
N LEU A 87 -15.50 2.53 -21.57
CA LEU A 87 -14.40 3.49 -21.68
C LEU A 87 -13.06 2.83 -21.95
N GLY A 88 -12.87 1.58 -21.52
CA GLY A 88 -11.58 0.91 -21.50
C GLY A 88 -10.71 1.36 -20.32
N THR A 89 -9.84 0.45 -19.87
CA THR A 89 -8.90 0.69 -18.75
C THR A 89 -7.97 1.88 -19.02
N THR A 90 -7.46 2.01 -20.25
CA THR A 90 -6.61 3.13 -20.66
C THR A 90 -7.28 4.49 -20.46
N ARG A 91 -8.58 4.61 -20.79
CA ARG A 91 -9.31 5.87 -20.66
C ARG A 91 -9.58 6.22 -19.20
N LEU A 92 -9.92 5.23 -18.37
CA LEU A 92 -10.11 5.43 -16.92
C LEU A 92 -8.84 5.94 -16.25
N VAL A 93 -7.71 5.34 -16.62
CA VAL A 93 -6.38 5.77 -16.17
C VAL A 93 -6.11 7.20 -16.58
N GLN A 94 -6.35 7.56 -17.85
CA GLN A 94 -6.12 8.91 -18.33
C GLN A 94 -7.03 9.96 -17.68
N LEU A 95 -8.33 9.66 -17.51
CA LEU A 95 -9.25 10.52 -16.77
C LEU A 95 -8.77 10.79 -15.34
N THR A 96 -8.22 9.76 -14.70
CA THR A 96 -7.67 9.87 -13.36
C THR A 96 -6.44 10.78 -13.33
N PHE A 97 -5.56 10.72 -14.34
CA PHE A 97 -4.42 11.63 -14.45
C PHE A 97 -4.83 13.07 -14.67
N ASP A 98 -5.69 13.30 -15.66
CA ASP A 98 -6.17 14.66 -15.99
C ASP A 98 -6.82 15.31 -14.75
N ALA A 99 -7.57 14.52 -13.99
CA ALA A 99 -8.19 14.98 -12.75
C ALA A 99 -7.16 15.19 -11.62
N CYS A 100 -6.17 14.30 -11.44
CA CYS A 100 -5.12 14.49 -10.44
C CYS A 100 -4.21 15.70 -10.74
N GLN A 101 -4.00 16.06 -12.01
CA GLN A 101 -3.21 17.24 -12.40
C GLN A 101 -3.86 18.57 -11.98
N THR A 102 -5.18 18.59 -11.87
CA THR A 102 -5.97 19.79 -11.53
C THR A 102 -6.53 19.75 -10.11
N ALA A 103 -6.27 18.68 -9.37
CA ALA A 103 -6.74 18.49 -8.01
C ALA A 103 -5.98 19.39 -7.02
N PRO A 104 -6.64 19.90 -5.97
CA PRO A 104 -5.96 20.59 -4.86
C PRO A 104 -4.86 19.73 -4.24
N GLU A 105 -3.84 20.39 -3.67
CA GLU A 105 -2.79 19.69 -2.94
C GLU A 105 -3.38 18.84 -1.80
N GLY A 106 -2.86 17.63 -1.62
CA GLY A 106 -3.35 16.67 -0.62
C GLY A 106 -4.57 15.85 -1.05
N THR A 107 -5.18 16.12 -2.21
CA THR A 107 -6.31 15.32 -2.71
C THR A 107 -5.93 13.85 -2.86
N LEU A 108 -6.79 12.98 -2.36
CA LEU A 108 -6.61 11.53 -2.41
C LEU A 108 -7.18 10.94 -3.70
N LEU A 109 -6.56 9.86 -4.18
CA LEU A 109 -6.96 9.17 -5.41
C LEU A 109 -8.43 8.73 -5.38
N GLY A 110 -8.93 8.27 -4.23
CA GLY A 110 -10.31 7.84 -4.05
C GLY A 110 -11.32 8.96 -4.24
N GLU A 111 -10.97 10.19 -3.87
CA GLU A 111 -11.82 11.37 -4.07
C GLU A 111 -11.91 11.74 -5.55
N VAL A 112 -10.77 11.73 -6.25
CA VAL A 112 -10.71 11.96 -7.70
C VAL A 112 -11.50 10.90 -8.47
N VAL A 113 -11.32 9.63 -8.13
CA VAL A 113 -12.04 8.53 -8.76
C VAL A 113 -13.54 8.64 -8.51
N SER A 114 -13.96 8.91 -7.27
CA SER A 114 -15.38 9.07 -6.93
C SER A 114 -16.03 10.22 -7.70
N GLY A 115 -15.34 11.37 -7.79
CA GLY A 115 -15.80 12.51 -8.60
C GLY A 115 -15.86 12.20 -10.10
N SER A 116 -14.91 11.43 -10.60
CA SER A 116 -14.84 11.02 -12.01
C SER A 116 -15.97 10.04 -12.37
N ILE A 117 -16.31 9.11 -11.48
CA ILE A 117 -17.46 8.22 -11.63
C ILE A 117 -18.76 9.02 -11.72
N ALA A 118 -18.97 9.98 -10.79
CA ALA A 118 -20.18 10.81 -10.80
C ALA A 118 -20.34 11.59 -12.10
N LYS A 119 -19.27 12.23 -12.60
CA LYS A 119 -19.27 12.96 -13.88
C LYS A 119 -19.55 12.05 -15.08
N THR A 120 -18.89 10.90 -15.11
CA THR A 120 -18.99 9.94 -16.22
C THR A 120 -20.37 9.33 -16.29
N THR A 121 -20.92 8.90 -15.15
CA THR A 121 -22.26 8.29 -15.09
C THR A 121 -23.38 9.29 -15.36
N ALA A 122 -23.27 10.53 -14.89
CA ALA A 122 -24.21 11.59 -15.23
C ALA A 122 -24.26 11.89 -16.74
N GLY A 123 -23.10 11.90 -17.41
CA GLY A 123 -23.02 12.11 -18.86
C GLY A 123 -23.55 10.92 -19.70
N LEU A 124 -23.56 9.71 -19.14
CA LEU A 124 -24.04 8.50 -19.82
C LEU A 124 -25.58 8.34 -19.77
N GLY A 125 -26.26 8.93 -18.79
CA GLY A 125 -27.72 8.89 -18.67
C GLY A 125 -28.47 9.97 -19.48
N ALA A 126 -27.75 10.87 -20.15
CA ALA A 126 -28.31 12.00 -20.88
C ALA A 126 -28.46 11.74 -22.40
N ARG A 127 -28.42 10.48 -22.84
CA ARG A 127 -28.52 10.07 -24.25
C ARG A 127 -29.66 9.09 -24.47
#